data_AF-A0A0K0CTD9-F1
#
_entry.id   AF-A0A0K0CTD9-F1
#
_cell.length_a   1.000
_cell.length_b   1.000
_cell.length_c   1.000
_cell.angle_alpha   90.00
_cell.angle_beta   90.00
_cell.angle_gamma   90.00
#
_symmetry.space_group_name_H-M   'P 1'
#
loop_
_entity.id
_entity.type
_entity.pdbx_description
1 polymer ?
#
loop_
_entity_poly.entity_id
_entity_poly.type
_entity_poly.pdbx_seq_one_letter_code
_entity_poly.pdbx_strand_id
1 'polypeptide(L)'
;MNTKSTQWRSCFWQVATHIRYPDRVFLLRGNHEDVNTTSTYGFYDECMLKYGIRGEWVYLALINTFNHLPFCALLGEKVLCMHGGLSPYITTLEDIERIPRPSIIPPYGIMCDIVWSDPDVLQMVHGGYRMFAGGRLVTIFSAPNYQNMMNDGCVMKIKRDVSEFIDL
;
A
#
# COMPACT_ATOMS: atom_id res chain seq x y z
N MET A 1 0.22 14.62 19.65
CA MET A 1 -0.63 13.42 19.39
C MET A 1 -0.07 12.71 18.17
N ASN A 2 0.23 11.42 18.31
CA ASN A 2 1.02 10.64 17.35
C ASN A 2 0.14 10.26 16.13
N THR A 3 0.42 10.84 14.96
CA THR A 3 -0.29 10.59 13.68
C THR A 3 -0.19 9.15 13.18
N LYS A 4 0.62 8.31 13.84
CA LYS A 4 0.67 6.87 13.59
C LYS A 4 -0.63 6.15 14.02
N SER A 5 -1.40 6.73 14.94
CA SER A 5 -2.70 6.19 15.40
C SER A 5 -3.87 6.39 14.42
N THR A 6 -3.69 7.17 13.35
CA THR A 6 -4.75 7.46 12.36
C THR A 6 -4.75 6.53 11.16
N GLN A 7 -3.62 5.91 10.79
CA GLN A 7 -3.57 5.01 9.62
C GLN A 7 -4.45 3.76 9.84
N TRP A 8 -4.38 3.18 11.05
CA TRP A 8 -5.03 1.92 11.38
C TRP A 8 -6.56 2.00 11.55
N ARG A 9 -7.09 3.18 11.91
CA ARG A 9 -8.54 3.42 11.97
C ARG A 9 -9.24 3.22 10.63
N SER A 10 -8.53 3.48 9.54
CA SER A 10 -9.10 3.37 8.19
C SER A 10 -9.15 1.94 7.68
N CYS A 11 -8.40 0.99 8.26
CA CYS A 11 -8.26 -0.38 7.78
C CYS A 11 -9.62 -1.10 7.66
N PHE A 12 -10.44 -1.08 8.72
CA PHE A 12 -11.77 -1.70 8.70
C PHE A 12 -12.68 -1.09 7.64
N TRP A 13 -12.63 0.22 7.47
CA TRP A 13 -13.43 0.92 6.48
C TRP A 13 -12.99 0.55 5.06
N GLN A 14 -11.69 0.47 4.80
CA GLN A 14 -11.15 0.04 3.51
C GLN A 14 -11.56 -1.40 3.17
N VAL A 15 -11.39 -2.33 4.11
CA VAL A 15 -11.79 -3.74 3.94
C VAL A 15 -13.30 -3.85 3.72
N ALA A 16 -14.12 -3.17 4.53
CA ALA A 16 -15.57 -3.16 4.36
C ALA A 16 -16.00 -2.57 3.01
N THR A 17 -15.31 -1.53 2.54
CA THR A 17 -15.58 -0.90 1.24
C THR A 17 -15.22 -1.83 0.08
N HIS A 18 -14.10 -2.54 0.16
CA HIS A 18 -13.74 -3.59 -0.80
C HIS A 18 -14.80 -4.69 -0.84
N ILE A 19 -15.25 -5.20 0.32
CA ILE A 19 -16.32 -6.22 0.40
C ILE A 19 -17.62 -5.69 -0.20
N ARG A 20 -17.96 -4.42 0.03
CA ARG A 20 -19.19 -3.81 -0.47
C ARG A 20 -19.16 -3.54 -1.98
N TYR A 21 -17.99 -3.26 -2.52
CA TYR A 21 -17.76 -2.87 -3.92
C TYR A 21 -16.56 -3.62 -4.54
N PRO A 22 -16.62 -4.96 -4.63
CA PRO A 22 -15.48 -5.80 -5.00
C PRO A 22 -14.95 -5.53 -6.42
N ASP A 23 -15.82 -5.08 -7.33
CA ASP A 23 -15.46 -4.77 -8.73
C ASP A 23 -15.02 -3.31 -8.93
N ARG A 24 -14.94 -2.50 -7.87
CA ARG A 24 -14.67 -1.05 -7.96
C ARG A 24 -13.58 -0.56 -7.02
N VAL A 25 -13.42 -1.20 -5.87
CA VAL A 25 -12.43 -0.83 -4.87
C VAL A 25 -11.47 -1.99 -4.73
N PHE A 26 -10.20 -1.76 -5.03
CA PHE A 26 -9.14 -2.74 -4.95
C PHE A 26 -8.11 -2.25 -3.93
N LEU A 27 -7.63 -3.16 -3.10
CA LEU A 27 -6.61 -2.88 -2.09
C LEU A 27 -5.33 -3.60 -2.49
N LEU A 28 -4.21 -2.87 -2.53
CA LEU A 28 -2.88 -3.44 -2.69
C LEU A 28 -2.21 -3.54 -1.33
N ARG A 29 -1.28 -4.49 -1.21
CA ARG A 29 -0.47 -4.69 -0.01
C ARG A 29 0.64 -3.65 0.05
N GLY A 30 0.75 -2.93 1.16
CA GLY A 30 1.92 -2.12 1.50
C GLY A 30 2.85 -2.83 2.50
N ASN A 31 3.98 -2.20 2.79
CA ASN A 31 4.95 -2.70 3.77
C ASN A 31 4.43 -2.66 5.22
N HIS A 32 3.45 -1.80 5.49
CA HIS A 32 2.78 -1.68 6.78
C HIS A 32 1.71 -2.76 6.99
N GLU A 33 1.27 -3.44 5.93
CA GLU A 33 0.38 -4.61 5.98
C GLU A 33 1.19 -5.93 6.12
N ASP A 34 2.10 -5.95 7.10
CA ASP A 34 2.95 -7.09 7.46
C ASP A 34 3.01 -7.26 8.98
N VAL A 35 3.06 -8.51 9.45
CA VAL A 35 3.07 -8.86 10.88
C VAL A 35 4.24 -8.22 11.64
N ASN A 36 5.41 -8.11 11.02
CA ASN A 36 6.60 -7.53 11.67
C ASN A 36 6.43 -6.01 11.84
N THR A 37 5.88 -5.36 10.82
CA THR A 37 5.62 -3.92 10.86
C THR A 37 4.49 -3.60 11.84
N THR A 38 3.36 -4.31 11.78
CA THR A 38 2.20 -4.02 12.62
C THR A 38 2.44 -4.26 14.11
N SER A 39 3.24 -5.29 14.46
CA SER A 39 3.62 -5.56 15.85
C SER A 39 4.57 -4.49 16.40
N THR A 40 5.49 -3.98 15.57
CA THR A 40 6.46 -2.96 15.98
C THR A 40 5.85 -1.56 16.09
N TYR A 41 4.91 -1.22 15.21
CA TYR A 41 4.36 0.14 15.09
C TYR A 41 2.99 0.35 15.75
N GLY A 42 2.63 -0.51 16.71
CA GLY A 42 1.54 -0.29 17.65
C GLY A 42 0.13 -0.68 17.17
N PHE A 43 0.00 -1.33 16.00
CA PHE A 43 -1.30 -1.79 15.53
C PHE A 43 -1.87 -2.91 16.40
N TYR A 44 -1.01 -3.82 16.86
CA TYR A 44 -1.38 -4.86 17.82
C TYR A 44 -1.95 -4.24 19.10
N ASP A 45 -1.22 -3.31 19.71
CA ASP A 45 -1.63 -2.62 20.94
C ASP A 45 -2.94 -1.86 20.74
N GLU A 46 -3.13 -1.22 19.58
CA GLU A 46 -4.38 -0.55 19.24
C GLU A 46 -5.56 -1.53 19.19
N CYS A 47 -5.37 -2.73 18.62
CA CYS A 47 -6.40 -3.76 18.59
C CYS A 47 -6.74 -4.24 20.01
N MET A 48 -5.73 -4.49 20.84
CA MET A 48 -5.92 -4.91 22.23
C MET A 48 -6.65 -3.83 23.05
N LEU A 49 -6.26 -2.56 22.90
CA LEU A 49 -6.87 -1.44 23.60
C LEU A 49 -8.34 -1.24 23.22
N LYS A 50 -8.69 -1.37 21.94
CA LYS A 50 -10.04 -1.09 21.43
C LYS A 50 -11.02 -2.24 21.61
N TYR A 51 -10.55 -3.48 21.44
CA TYR A 51 -11.41 -4.66 21.40
C TYR A 51 -11.25 -5.57 22.63
N GLY A 52 -10.40 -5.18 23.59
CA GLY A 52 -10.18 -5.90 24.85
C GLY A 52 -9.77 -7.35 24.61
N ILE A 53 -10.47 -8.29 25.24
CA ILE A 53 -10.21 -9.74 25.12
C ILE A 53 -10.34 -10.27 23.68
N ARG A 54 -11.03 -9.55 22.79
CA ARG A 54 -11.16 -9.93 21.37
C ARG A 54 -10.08 -9.30 20.48
N GLY A 55 -9.22 -8.44 21.01
CA GLY A 55 -8.21 -7.69 20.24
C GLY A 55 -7.24 -8.59 19.50
N GLU A 56 -6.78 -9.66 20.13
CA GLU A 56 -5.87 -10.62 19.51
C GLU A 56 -6.52 -11.30 18.30
N TRP A 57 -7.76 -11.77 18.46
CA TRP A 57 -8.54 -12.35 17.36
C TRP A 57 -8.75 -11.39 16.19
N VAL A 58 -9.06 -10.14 16.50
CA VAL A 58 -9.24 -9.07 15.50
C VAL A 58 -7.93 -8.81 14.76
N TYR A 59 -6.81 -8.70 15.48
CA TYR A 59 -5.49 -8.50 14.90
C TYR A 59 -5.12 -9.66 13.96
N LEU A 60 -5.25 -10.91 14.42
CA LEU A 60 -4.91 -12.09 13.61
C LEU A 60 -5.80 -12.20 12.36
N ALA A 61 -7.08 -11.84 12.46
CA ALA A 61 -7.98 -11.79 11.30
C ALA A 61 -7.52 -10.75 10.26
N LEU A 62 -7.02 -9.59 10.70
CA LEU A 62 -6.49 -8.55 9.82
C LEU A 62 -5.16 -8.96 9.20
N ILE A 63 -4.25 -9.57 9.96
CA ILE A 63 -3.01 -10.15 9.41
C ILE A 63 -3.33 -11.21 8.35
N ASN A 64 -4.30 -12.08 8.63
CA ASN A 64 -4.74 -13.06 7.64
C ASN A 64 -5.28 -12.36 6.38
N THR A 65 -6.04 -11.28 6.53
CA THR A 65 -6.54 -10.46 5.40
C THR A 65 -5.38 -9.86 4.60
N PHE A 66 -4.40 -9.25 5.28
CA PHE A 66 -3.22 -8.66 4.65
C PHE A 66 -2.40 -9.68 3.85
N ASN A 67 -2.27 -10.90 4.36
CA ASN A 67 -1.57 -11.97 3.66
C ASN A 67 -2.23 -12.38 2.34
N HIS A 68 -3.52 -12.07 2.14
CA HIS A 68 -4.24 -12.34 0.89
C HIS A 68 -4.25 -11.15 -0.08
N LEU A 69 -3.79 -9.97 0.34
CA LEU A 69 -3.81 -8.79 -0.53
C LEU A 69 -2.87 -8.97 -1.73
N PRO A 70 -3.30 -8.55 -2.93
CA PRO A 70 -2.43 -8.49 -4.09
C PRO A 70 -1.31 -7.46 -3.91
N PHE A 71 -0.14 -7.71 -4.49
CA PHE A 71 0.99 -6.78 -4.43
C PHE A 71 0.90 -5.67 -5.48
N CYS A 72 0.39 -5.98 -6.67
CA CYS A 72 0.35 -5.07 -7.80
C CYS A 72 -1.02 -5.07 -8.47
N ALA A 73 -1.33 -3.99 -9.19
CA ALA A 73 -2.44 -3.91 -10.14
C ALA A 73 -1.92 -3.40 -11.49
N LEU A 74 -2.39 -4.01 -12.59
CA LEU A 74 -2.12 -3.53 -13.94
C LEU A 74 -3.37 -2.82 -14.48
N LEU A 75 -3.27 -1.52 -14.70
CA LEU A 75 -4.37 -0.70 -15.20
C LEU A 75 -4.27 -0.53 -16.72
N GLY A 76 -5.29 -1.01 -17.43
CA GLY A 76 -5.40 -0.86 -18.89
C GLY A 76 -4.18 -1.35 -19.66
N GLU A 77 -3.49 -2.37 -19.15
CA GLU A 77 -2.26 -2.96 -19.72
C GLU A 77 -1.08 -1.98 -19.87
N LYS A 78 -1.14 -0.81 -19.23
CA LYS A 78 -0.16 0.27 -19.42
C LYS A 78 0.47 0.77 -18.13
N VAL A 79 -0.27 0.79 -17.03
CA VAL A 79 0.21 1.34 -15.75
C VAL A 79 0.25 0.25 -14.71
N LEU A 80 1.46 -0.10 -14.28
CA LEU A 80 1.67 -1.02 -13.17
C LEU A 80 1.71 -0.22 -11.86
N CYS A 81 0.79 -0.53 -10.94
CA CYS A 81 0.71 0.09 -9.62
C CYS A 81 1.22 -0.89 -8.56
N MET A 82 2.04 -0.39 -7.64
CA MET A 82 2.56 -1.10 -6.47
C MET A 82 2.88 -0.10 -5.36
N HIS A 83 3.19 -0.60 -4.16
CA HIS A 83 3.46 0.25 -3.01
C HIS A 83 4.86 0.89 -3.03
N GLY A 84 5.90 0.08 -3.23
CA GLY A 84 7.28 0.51 -3.32
C GLY A 84 7.71 0.64 -4.77
N GLY A 85 8.45 -0.35 -5.28
CA GLY A 85 9.09 -0.25 -6.58
C GLY A 85 9.56 -1.58 -7.17
N LEU A 86 10.39 -1.49 -8.21
CA LEU A 86 10.84 -2.66 -8.95
C LEU A 86 11.86 -3.48 -8.17
N SER A 87 11.80 -4.79 -8.39
CA SER A 87 12.79 -5.76 -7.93
C SER A 87 13.75 -6.12 -9.08
N PRO A 88 15.05 -6.35 -8.82
CA PRO A 88 15.95 -6.95 -9.81
C PRO A 88 15.53 -8.38 -10.21
N TYR A 89 14.65 -9.03 -9.45
CA TYR A 89 14.10 -10.34 -9.76
C TYR A 89 12.84 -10.30 -10.63
N ILE A 90 12.33 -9.10 -10.98
CA ILE A 90 11.19 -8.93 -11.89
C ILE A 90 11.72 -8.75 -13.30
N THR A 91 11.47 -9.73 -14.16
CA THR A 91 11.73 -9.65 -15.60
C THR A 91 10.44 -9.55 -16.40
N THR A 92 9.38 -10.18 -15.92
CA THR A 92 8.05 -10.21 -16.54
C THR A 92 6.96 -10.03 -15.49
N LEU A 93 5.75 -9.72 -15.93
CA LEU A 93 4.59 -9.68 -15.01
C LEU A 93 4.24 -11.06 -14.44
N GLU A 94 4.61 -12.14 -15.13
CA GLU A 94 4.40 -13.51 -14.65
C GLU A 94 5.16 -13.79 -13.35
N ASP A 95 6.33 -13.17 -13.16
CA ASP A 95 7.11 -13.28 -11.92
C ASP A 95 6.31 -12.79 -10.70
N ILE A 96 5.49 -11.75 -10.89
CA ILE A 96 4.61 -11.18 -9.87
C ILE A 96 3.36 -12.06 -9.68
N GLU A 97 2.79 -12.56 -10.78
CA GLU A 97 1.59 -13.41 -10.75
C GLU A 97 1.83 -14.73 -10.01
N ARG A 98 3.03 -15.28 -10.12
CA ARG A 98 3.47 -16.53 -9.46
C ARG A 98 3.66 -16.42 -7.95
N ILE A 99 3.62 -15.21 -7.38
CA ILE A 99 3.73 -15.02 -5.93
C ILE A 99 2.56 -15.74 -5.24
N PRO A 100 2.83 -16.73 -4.36
CA PRO A 100 1.78 -17.46 -3.68
C PRO A 100 1.01 -16.53 -2.74
N ARG A 101 -0.29 -16.77 -2.61
CA ARG A 101 -1.16 -16.09 -1.64
C ARG A 101 -2.02 -17.15 -0.93
N PRO A 102 -2.15 -17.12 0.40
CA PRO A 102 -1.56 -16.12 1.31
C PRO A 102 -0.04 -16.21 1.41
N SER A 103 0.62 -15.08 1.68
CA SER A 103 2.07 -15.01 1.86
C SER A 103 2.48 -14.16 3.05
N ILE A 104 3.61 -14.52 3.65
CA ILE A 104 4.34 -13.70 4.63
C ILE A 104 5.50 -13.06 3.87
N ILE A 105 5.73 -11.76 4.05
CA ILE A 105 6.79 -11.04 3.34
C ILE A 105 8.15 -11.46 3.91
N PRO A 106 9.04 -12.10 3.13
CA PRO A 106 10.40 -12.37 3.56
C PRO A 106 11.23 -11.07 3.66
N PRO A 107 12.37 -11.08 4.38
CA PRO A 107 13.23 -9.90 4.51
C PRO A 107 13.99 -9.52 3.22
N TYR A 108 13.93 -10.35 2.17
CA TYR A 108 14.57 -10.11 0.88
C TYR A 108 13.79 -10.78 -0.27
N GLY A 109 14.06 -10.35 -1.50
CA GLY A 109 13.47 -10.91 -2.71
C GLY A 109 12.23 -10.16 -3.18
N ILE A 110 11.60 -10.69 -4.25
CA ILE A 110 10.56 -10.00 -5.02
C ILE A 110 9.44 -9.36 -4.17
N MET A 111 8.93 -10.07 -3.15
CA MET A 111 7.85 -9.55 -2.30
C MET A 111 8.31 -8.39 -1.41
N CYS A 112 9.54 -8.45 -0.90
CA CYS A 112 10.14 -7.39 -0.10
C CYS A 112 10.33 -6.14 -0.96
N ASP A 113 10.97 -6.32 -2.12
CA ASP A 113 11.31 -5.23 -3.04
C ASP A 113 10.04 -4.48 -3.52
N ILE A 114 8.98 -5.21 -3.90
CA ILE A 114 7.71 -4.59 -4.36
C ILE A 114 7.12 -3.62 -3.33
N VAL A 115 7.31 -3.86 -2.03
CA VAL A 115 6.74 -3.02 -0.97
C VAL A 115 7.76 -2.11 -0.27
N TRP A 116 9.07 -2.28 -0.49
CA TRP A 116 10.12 -1.51 0.19
C TRP A 116 11.08 -0.77 -0.74
N SER A 117 11.10 -1.07 -2.03
CA SER A 117 12.00 -0.39 -2.96
C SER A 117 11.54 1.05 -3.23
N ASP A 118 12.47 1.98 -3.14
CA ASP A 118 12.21 3.40 -3.32
C ASP A 118 12.99 3.97 -4.52
N PRO A 119 12.40 4.87 -5.34
CA PRO A 119 13.12 5.58 -6.38
C PRO A 119 13.97 6.75 -5.87
N ASP A 120 13.80 7.16 -4.61
CA ASP A 120 14.44 8.33 -4.00
C ASP A 120 14.46 8.20 -2.48
N VAL A 121 15.32 8.95 -1.79
CA VAL A 121 15.49 8.92 -0.33
C VAL A 121 14.24 9.41 0.42
N LEU A 122 13.45 10.29 -0.22
CA LEU A 122 12.23 10.86 0.38
C LEU A 122 11.00 10.57 -0.49
N GLN A 123 10.14 9.68 0.00
CA GLN A 123 8.85 9.35 -0.64
C GLN A 123 7.72 10.28 -0.22
N MET A 124 7.77 10.83 1.00
CA MET A 124 6.87 11.91 1.39
C MET A 124 7.36 13.19 0.71
N VAL A 125 6.50 13.73 -0.17
CA VAL A 125 6.83 14.87 -1.02
C VAL A 125 5.85 16.01 -0.78
N HIS A 126 6.38 17.23 -0.77
CA HIS A 126 5.57 18.45 -0.71
C HIS A 126 4.68 18.52 -1.98
N GLY A 127 3.38 18.76 -1.83
CA GLY A 127 2.38 18.61 -2.90
C GLY A 127 1.77 17.21 -3.08
N GLY A 128 2.27 16.19 -2.36
CA GLY A 128 1.67 14.85 -2.32
C GLY A 128 1.96 13.95 -3.53
N TYR A 129 2.70 14.39 -4.55
CA TYR A 129 3.17 13.53 -5.64
C TYR A 129 4.53 13.98 -6.20
N ARG A 130 5.20 13.08 -6.92
CA ARG A 130 6.44 13.38 -7.67
C ARG A 130 6.59 12.50 -8.90
N MET A 131 7.06 13.11 -9.99
CA MET A 131 7.36 12.45 -11.26
C MET A 131 8.86 12.15 -11.37
N PHE A 132 9.21 10.97 -11.89
CA PHE A 132 10.59 10.50 -12.08
C PHE A 132 10.77 9.93 -13.49
N ALA A 133 12.04 9.65 -13.85
CA ALA A 133 12.40 8.94 -15.08
C ALA A 133 11.78 9.51 -16.37
N GLY A 134 11.64 10.84 -16.44
CA GLY A 134 11.01 11.54 -17.57
C GLY A 134 9.50 11.29 -17.67
N GLY A 135 8.81 11.15 -16.53
CA GLY A 135 7.36 10.90 -16.47
C GLY A 135 6.97 9.42 -16.57
N ARG A 136 7.93 8.50 -16.47
CA ARG A 136 7.69 7.05 -16.52
C ARG A 136 7.39 6.43 -15.16
N LEU A 137 7.59 7.18 -14.09
CA LEU A 137 7.32 6.76 -12.72
C LEU A 137 6.69 7.93 -11.95
N VAL A 138 5.66 7.62 -11.15
CA VAL A 138 4.94 8.59 -10.32
C VAL A 138 4.85 8.03 -8.91
N THR A 139 5.33 8.77 -7.93
CA THR A 139 5.03 8.53 -6.51
C THR A 139 3.83 9.37 -6.12
N ILE A 140 2.85 8.77 -5.43
CA ILE A 140 1.66 9.45 -4.90
C ILE A 140 1.59 9.16 -3.41
N PHE A 141 1.31 10.20 -2.63
CA PHE A 141 1.18 10.14 -1.18
C PHE A 141 -0.13 10.80 -0.75
N SER A 142 -1.05 10.01 -0.18
CA SER A 142 -2.42 10.46 0.12
C SER A 142 -2.64 10.84 1.60
N ALA A 143 -1.58 10.95 2.40
CA ALA A 143 -1.67 11.34 3.81
C ALA A 143 -1.23 12.81 4.02
N PRO A 144 -2.15 13.79 4.04
CA PRO A 144 -1.81 15.18 4.30
C PRO A 144 -1.34 15.38 5.74
N ASN A 145 -0.47 16.38 5.95
CA ASN A 145 0.12 16.74 7.23
C ASN A 145 0.70 15.52 8.00
N TYR A 146 1.32 14.61 7.26
CA TYR A 146 1.90 13.40 7.81
C TYR A 146 2.96 13.74 8.83
N GLN A 147 2.79 13.23 10.05
CA GLN A 147 3.67 13.51 11.20
C GLN A 147 3.92 15.01 11.46
N ASN A 148 2.92 15.86 11.21
CA ASN A 148 3.01 17.32 11.37
C ASN A 148 4.04 17.99 10.44
N MET A 149 4.36 17.36 9.30
CA MET A 149 5.31 17.89 8.33
C MET A 149 4.68 18.85 7.30
N MET A 150 3.39 19.19 7.44
CA MET A 150 2.67 20.15 6.58
C MET A 150 2.73 19.82 5.08
N ASN A 151 2.80 18.54 4.71
CA ASN A 151 2.67 18.12 3.31
C ASN A 151 1.20 18.03 2.88
N ASP A 152 0.95 18.12 1.58
CA ASP A 152 -0.35 17.81 1.01
C ASP A 152 -0.52 16.30 0.78
N GLY A 153 -1.77 15.87 0.65
CA GLY A 153 -2.13 14.55 0.14
C GLY A 153 -2.59 14.67 -1.31
N CYS A 154 -2.27 13.70 -2.14
CA CYS A 154 -2.68 13.64 -3.54
C CYS A 154 -3.43 12.34 -3.86
N VAL A 155 -4.27 12.39 -4.89
CA VAL A 155 -4.87 11.22 -5.54
C VAL A 155 -4.74 11.39 -7.05
N MET A 156 -4.45 10.31 -7.77
CA MET A 156 -4.37 10.32 -9.24
C MET A 156 -5.68 9.81 -9.84
N LYS A 157 -6.20 10.55 -10.83
CA LYS A 157 -7.36 10.15 -11.62
C LYS A 157 -6.91 9.76 -13.02
N ILE A 158 -7.06 8.49 -13.37
CA ILE A 158 -6.75 7.99 -14.72
C ILE A 158 -8.06 7.90 -15.52
N LYS A 159 -8.11 8.54 -16.69
CA LYS A 159 -9.22 8.41 -17.64
C LYS A 159 -9.08 7.10 -18.44
N ARG A 160 -10.21 6.56 -18.90
CA ARG A 160 -10.29 5.23 -19.56
C ARG A 160 -9.43 5.14 -20.81
N ASP A 161 -9.22 6.26 -21.49
CA ASP A 161 -8.32 6.35 -22.62
C ASP A 161 -6.91 6.73 -22.13
N VAL A 162 -6.17 5.71 -21.68
CA VAL A 162 -4.79 5.85 -21.19
C VAL A 162 -3.81 6.13 -22.36
N SER A 163 -4.31 6.61 -23.51
CA SER A 163 -3.53 7.12 -24.63
C SER A 163 -3.29 8.63 -24.53
N GLU A 164 -4.15 9.35 -23.81
CA GLU A 164 -3.98 10.76 -23.49
C GLU A 164 -3.36 10.87 -22.09
N PHE A 165 -2.23 11.56 -22.02
CA PHE A 165 -1.36 11.62 -20.85
C PHE A 165 -2.09 12.12 -19.60
N ILE A 166 -1.62 11.60 -18.46
CA ILE A 166 -2.07 11.88 -17.09
C ILE A 166 -2.21 13.40 -16.89
N ASP A 167 -3.46 13.89 -16.79
CA ASP A 167 -3.75 15.21 -16.23
C ASP A 167 -3.54 15.11 -14.71
N LEU A 168 -2.44 15.67 -14.20
CA LEU A 168 -2.20 15.86 -12.76
C LEU A 168 -2.89 17.11 -12.23
#